data_AF-A0A2A8PRB1-F1
#
_entry.id   AF-A0A2A8PRB1-F1
#
_cell.length_a   1.000
_cell.length_b   1.000
_cell.length_c   1.000
_cell.angle_alpha   90.00
_cell.angle_beta   90.00
_cell.angle_gamma   90.00
#
_symmetry.space_group_name_H-M   'P 1'
#
loop_
_entity.id
_entity.type
_entity.pdbx_description
1 polymer ?
#
loop_
_entity_poly.entity_id
_entity_poly.type
_entity_poly.pdbx_seq_one_letter_code
_entity_poly.pdbx_strand_id
1 'polypeptide(L)'
;MIEKYTSEVILDVYRGNEENLKHTIEEIKAYAKMYEYDKVTLIDLKKSQSHALDEERYIILLQIERDTENLGRKYEYEEEKVCGFFEDEEE
;
A
#
# COMPACT_ATOMS: atom_id res chain seq x y z
N MET A 1 -14.95 -0.62 10.51
CA MET A 1 -15.34 -0.05 9.20
C MET A 1 -14.11 0.00 8.32
N ILE A 2 -14.14 -0.69 7.18
CA ILE A 2 -13.01 -0.72 6.24
C ILE A 2 -13.20 0.39 5.20
N GLU A 3 -12.34 1.39 5.23
CA GLU A 3 -12.22 2.39 4.17
C GLU A 3 -11.22 1.91 3.11
N LYS A 4 -11.54 2.17 1.83
CA LYS A 4 -10.65 1.87 0.71
C LYS A 4 -10.46 3.12 -0.12
N TYR A 5 -9.21 3.47 -0.38
CA TYR A 5 -8.88 4.56 -1.28
C TYR A 5 -7.74 4.15 -2.21
N THR A 6 -7.72 4.78 -3.39
CA THR A 6 -6.74 4.51 -4.44
C THR A 6 -5.73 5.64 -4.51
N SER A 7 -4.46 5.30 -4.62
CA SER A 7 -3.37 6.24 -4.83
C SER A 7 -2.68 5.94 -6.15
N GLU A 8 -2.53 6.96 -6.98
CA GLU A 8 -1.79 6.88 -8.24
C GLU A 8 -0.41 7.52 -8.04
N VAL A 9 0.64 6.79 -8.43
CA VAL A 9 2.03 7.25 -8.35
C VAL A 9 2.65 7.13 -9.74
N ILE A 10 3.25 8.23 -10.21
CA ILE A 10 3.99 8.28 -11.48
C ILE A 10 5.47 8.18 -11.15
N LEU A 11 6.14 7.19 -11.74
CA LEU A 11 7.55 6.92 -11.53
C LEU A 11 8.28 6.92 -12.86
N ASP A 12 9.31 7.76 -13.00
CA ASP A 12 10.21 7.77 -14.14
C ASP A 12 11.49 7.01 -13.75
N VAL A 13 11.84 5.96 -14.51
CA VAL A 13 12.97 5.05 -14.23
C VAL A 13 13.89 4.98 -15.43
N TYR A 14 15.21 5.03 -15.22
CA TYR A 14 16.18 4.81 -16.30
C TYR A 14 16.19 3.36 -16.77
N ARG A 15 16.39 3.16 -18.08
CA ARG A 15 16.35 1.85 -18.72
C ARG A 15 17.42 0.90 -18.17
N GLY A 16 17.06 -0.37 -17.99
CA GLY A 16 17.98 -1.42 -17.51
C GLY A 16 18.04 -1.60 -16.00
N ASN A 17 17.13 -0.98 -15.24
CA ASN A 17 17.10 -1.03 -13.78
C ASN A 17 15.88 -1.77 -13.20
N GLU A 18 15.53 -2.92 -13.78
CA GLU A 18 14.32 -3.69 -13.41
C GLU A 18 14.33 -4.21 -11.96
N GLU A 19 15.49 -4.57 -11.41
CA GLU A 19 15.60 -4.96 -10.00
C GLU A 19 15.31 -3.79 -9.07
N ASN A 20 15.77 -2.58 -9.44
CA ASN A 20 15.47 -1.38 -8.68
C ASN A 20 13.99 -1.00 -8.76
N LEU A 21 13.32 -1.22 -9.90
CA LEU A 21 11.87 -0.97 -10.00
C LEU A 21 11.08 -1.77 -8.95
N LYS A 22 11.41 -3.04 -8.72
CA LYS A 22 10.73 -3.86 -7.69
C LYS A 22 10.99 -3.30 -6.30
N HIS A 23 12.24 -2.95 -5.99
CA HIS A 23 12.60 -2.35 -4.70
C HIS A 23 11.84 -1.03 -4.49
N THR A 24 11.83 -0.16 -5.49
CA THR A 24 11.12 1.12 -5.45
C THR A 24 9.61 0.92 -5.25
N ILE A 25 8.98 -0.07 -5.88
CA ILE A 25 7.56 -0.35 -5.66
C ILE A 25 7.29 -0.75 -4.20
N GLU A 26 8.15 -1.59 -3.60
CA GLU A 26 8.04 -1.95 -2.19
C GLU A 26 8.23 -0.75 -1.27
N GLU A 27 9.18 0.14 -1.58
CA GLU A 27 9.37 1.42 -0.87
C GLU A 27 8.13 2.33 -0.98
N ILE A 28 7.53 2.43 -2.17
CA ILE A 28 6.31 3.22 -2.38
C ILE A 28 5.16 2.62 -1.56
N LYS A 29 5.01 1.29 -1.50
CA LYS A 29 4.01 0.64 -0.65
C LYS A 29 4.23 0.94 0.83
N ALA A 30 5.49 0.87 1.29
CA ALA A 30 5.85 1.18 2.66
C ALA A 30 5.58 2.67 3.00
N TYR A 31 5.84 3.58 2.05
CA TYR A 31 5.55 5.01 2.22
C TYR A 31 4.06 5.32 2.20
N ALA A 32 3.29 4.63 1.36
CA ALA A 32 1.82 4.77 1.29
C ALA A 32 1.11 4.27 2.57
N LYS A 33 1.81 3.47 3.38
CA LYS A 33 1.31 2.95 4.65
C LYS A 33 1.43 4.03 5.73
N MET A 34 0.29 4.62 6.12
CA MET A 34 0.27 5.65 7.17
C MET A 34 0.15 5.05 8.57
N TYR A 35 -0.54 3.91 8.71
CA TYR A 35 -0.73 3.19 9.98
C TYR A 35 -0.21 1.76 9.90
N GLU A 36 0.18 1.19 11.03
CA GLU A 36 0.80 -0.15 11.13
C GLU A 36 -0.04 -1.28 10.52
N TYR A 37 -1.37 -1.14 10.47
CA TYR A 37 -2.28 -2.15 9.92
C TYR A 37 -2.93 -1.73 8.60
N ASP A 38 -2.53 -0.59 8.03
CA ASP A 38 -2.95 -0.23 6.67
C ASP A 38 -2.45 -1.32 5.71
N LYS A 39 -3.38 -1.87 4.92
CA LYS A 39 -3.09 -2.89 3.93
C LYS A 39 -2.95 -2.24 2.57
N VAL A 40 -1.71 -2.17 2.08
CA VAL A 40 -1.39 -1.58 0.78
C VAL A 40 -1.23 -2.68 -0.26
N THR A 41 -2.04 -2.64 -1.30
CA THR A 41 -2.04 -3.61 -2.40
C THR A 41 -1.74 -2.91 -3.72
N LEU A 42 -0.85 -3.47 -4.52
CA LEU A 42 -0.64 -3.03 -5.90
C LEU A 42 -1.78 -3.55 -6.77
N ILE A 43 -2.58 -2.65 -7.33
CA ILE A 43 -3.71 -2.99 -8.19
C ILE A 43 -3.28 -3.03 -9.65
N ASP A 44 -2.45 -2.08 -10.08
CA ASP A 44 -2.07 -1.97 -11.48
C ASP A 44 -0.67 -1.36 -11.62
N LEU A 45 0.07 -1.83 -12.61
CA LEU A 45 1.37 -1.29 -13.01
C LEU A 45 1.37 -1.14 -14.52
N LYS A 46 1.23 0.08 -15.00
CA LYS A 46 1.24 0.40 -16.42
C LYS A 46 2.55 1.03 -16.81
N LYS A 47 3.21 0.44 -17.80
CA LYS A 47 4.32 1.10 -18.49
C LYS A 47 3.76 2.04 -19.54
N SER A 48 4.02 3.34 -19.37
CA SER A 48 3.73 4.36 -20.36
C SER A 48 4.95 4.53 -21.28
N GLN A 49 4.69 4.86 -22.54
CA GLN A 49 5.76 5.31 -23.43
C GLN A 49 6.32 6.63 -22.88
N SER A 50 7.63 6.65 -22.69
CA SER A 50 8.39 7.85 -22.37
C SER A 50 8.69 8.64 -23.64
N HIS A 51 8.83 9.95 -23.51
CA HIS A 51 9.26 10.82 -24.62
C HIS A 51 10.80 10.84 -24.79
N ALA A 52 11.55 10.34 -23.80
CA ALA A 52 13.02 10.37 -23.77
C ALA A 52 13.61 8.97 -24.06
N LEU A 53 14.75 8.94 -24.75
CA LEU A 53 15.37 7.73 -25.30
C LEU A 53 15.83 6.70 -24.23
N ASP A 54 16.04 7.14 -22.98
CA ASP A 54 16.65 6.34 -21.91
C ASP A 54 15.78 6.19 -20.64
N GLU A 55 14.60 6.80 -20.62
CA GLU A 55 13.70 6.76 -19.46
C GLU A 55 12.49 5.87 -19.77
N GLU A 56 11.89 5.27 -18.77
CA GLU A 56 10.67 4.49 -18.84
C GLU A 56 9.71 5.00 -17.77
N ARG A 57 8.50 5.37 -18.17
CA ARG A 57 7.49 5.89 -17.25
C ARG A 57 6.58 4.76 -16.78
N TYR A 58 6.41 4.63 -15.48
CA TYR A 58 5.49 3.70 -14.85
C TYR A 58 4.40 4.46 -14.11
N ILE A 59 3.15 4.05 -14.34
CA ILE A 59 1.99 4.50 -13.58
C ILE A 59 1.61 3.35 -12.66
N ILE A 60 1.75 3.58 -11.36
CA ILE A 60 1.53 2.62 -10.29
C ILE A 60 0.22 2.98 -9.61
N LEU A 61 -0.73 2.03 -9.59
CA LEU A 61 -1.99 2.19 -8.87
C LEU A 61 -1.98 1.32 -7.62
N LEU A 62 -2.05 1.95 -6.46
CA LEU A 62 -2.14 1.30 -5.15
C LEU A 62 -3.57 1.42 -4.62
N GLN A 63 -4.05 0.37 -3.96
CA GLN A 63 -5.24 0.41 -3.12
C GLN A 63 -4.79 0.26 -1.68
N ILE A 64 -5.26 1.17 -0.84
CA ILE A 64 -4.97 1.17 0.58
C ILE A 64 -6.30 0.88 1.28
N GLU A 65 -6.33 -0.23 2.00
CA GLU A 65 -7.44 -0.61 2.87
C GLU A 65 -7.07 -0.24 4.30
N ARG A 66 -7.93 0.53 4.95
CA ARG A 66 -7.76 1.00 6.32
C ARG A 66 -8.95 0.61 7.15
N ASP A 67 -8.71 -0.09 8.25
CA ASP A 67 -9.73 -0.27 9.25
C ASP A 67 -9.78 0.94 10.19
N THR A 68 -10.76 1.82 9.97
CA THR A 68 -10.90 3.04 10.78
C THR A 68 -11.53 2.81 12.13
N GLU A 69 -12.15 1.66 12.35
CA GLU A 69 -12.82 1.32 13.60
C GLU A 69 -11.83 0.90 14.68
N ASN A 70 -10.74 0.25 14.28
CA ASN A 70 -9.64 -0.09 15.17
C ASN A 70 -8.46 0.89 15.10
N LEU A 71 -8.63 2.04 14.42
CA LEU A 71 -7.58 3.05 14.32
C LEU A 71 -7.24 3.65 15.69
N GLY A 72 -5.99 3.47 16.14
CA GLY A 72 -5.51 4.03 17.41
C GLY A 72 -5.97 3.30 18.67
N ARG A 73 -6.62 2.13 18.53
CA ARG A 73 -6.88 1.25 19.68
C ARG A 73 -5.55 0.64 20.16
N LYS A 74 -5.39 0.54 21.48
CA LYS A 74 -4.29 -0.22 22.07
C LYS A 74 -4.70 -1.68 22.08
N TYR A 75 -3.95 -2.51 21.37
CA TYR A 75 -4.10 -3.95 21.40
C TYR A 75 -3.27 -4.50 22.56
N GLU A 76 -3.86 -5.35 23.40
CA GLU A 76 -3.12 -6.05 24.46
C GLU A 76 -2.45 -7.31 23.92
N TYR A 77 -3.07 -7.96 22.93
CA TYR A 77 -2.61 -9.18 22.29
C TYR A 77 -2.43 -9.02 20.78
N GLU A 78 -1.50 -9.79 20.22
CA GLU A 78 -1.27 -9.75 18.76
C GLU A 78 -2.44 -10.32 17.96
N GLU A 79 -3.22 -11.23 18.54
CA GLU A 79 -4.41 -11.82 17.91
C GLU A 79 -5.53 -10.80 17.72
N GLU A 80 -5.68 -9.83 18.63
CA GLU A 80 -6.67 -8.74 18.52
C GLU A 80 -6.38 -7.81 17.33
N LYS A 81 -5.10 -7.72 16.94
CA LYS A 81 -4.66 -6.93 15.77
C LYS A 81 -5.11 -7.55 14.44
N VAL A 82 -5.29 -8.87 14.40
CA VAL A 82 -5.62 -9.63 13.18
C VAL A 82 -7.11 -9.95 13.12
N CYS A 83 -7.71 -10.33 14.23
CA CYS A 83 -9.09 -10.81 14.29
C CYS A 83 -10.10 -9.75 14.76
N GLY A 84 -9.64 -8.59 15.25
CA GLY A 84 -10.49 -7.61 15.92
C GLY A 84 -10.77 -8.00 17.37
N PHE A 85 -11.42 -7.10 18.11
CA PHE A 85 -11.86 -7.37 19.48
C PHE A 85 -13.09 -8.28 19.40
N PHE A 86 -13.03 -9.46 20.00
CA PHE A 86 -14.25 -10.20 20.30
C PHE A 86 -15.01 -9.35 21.31
N GLU A 87 -16.22 -8.91 20.97
CA GLU A 87 -17.17 -8.50 22.01
C GLU A 87 -17.43 -9.77 22.80
N ASP A 88 -16.82 -9.90 23.99
CA ASP A 88 -17.34 -10.79 25.01
C ASP A 88 -18.82 -10.40 25.16
N GLU A 89 -19.70 -11.29 24.67
CA GLU A 89 -21.14 -11.21 24.87
C GLU A 89 -21.33 -11.18 26.39
N GLU A 90 -21.52 -9.97 26.93
CA GLU A 90 -21.66 -9.71 28.36
C GLU A 90 -22.95 -10.39 28.84
N GLU A 91 -22.80 -11.61 29.38
CA GLU A 91 -23.66 -12.44 30.26
C GLU A 91 -25.17 -12.60 29.97
#